data_AF-A0AAE3L0E0-F1
#
_entry.id   AF-A0AAE3L0E0-F1
#
_cell.length_a   1.000
_cell.length_b   1.000
_cell.length_c   1.000
_cell.angle_alpha   90.00
_cell.angle_beta   90.00
_cell.angle_gamma   90.00
#
_symmetry.space_group_name_H-M   'P 1'
#
loop_
_entity.id
_entity.type
_entity.pdbx_description
1 polymer ?
#
loop_
_entity_poly.entity_id
_entity_poly.type
_entity_poly.pdbx_seq_one_letter_code
_entity_poly.pdbx_strand_id
1 'polypeptide(L)'
;MKKYIVIIILVLAMLPLGGCLHQANKEELENFGLIEVMAYDISKQERAKVTVAYPESLPTNEIKTKIYSTEIDLTHEALKKISRKSDKSMHFGQLRVILFSEDFARQGGFEKIIKDIYQDPVISNNVSIAIVKGQAGDYLTDESPERPLITTFLSDLLMAQRTKIFNVNSTLHDIVYHLTNEISDPLLPYVEKRNKEIEITGAAVFKKDRMIDIVAPWEANLINALADQKKLQE
;
A
#
# COMPACT_ATOMS: atom_id res chain seq x y z
N MET A 1 -43.25 38.05 29.22
CA MET A 1 -42.00 37.38 29.67
C MET A 1 -41.85 35.97 29.08
N LYS A 2 -42.80 35.04 29.27
CA LYS A 2 -42.72 33.66 28.73
C LYS A 2 -42.48 33.57 27.20
N LYS A 3 -43.08 34.46 26.40
CA LYS A 3 -42.90 34.50 24.93
C LYS A 3 -41.46 34.82 24.50
N TYR A 4 -40.74 35.68 25.24
CA TYR A 4 -39.35 36.03 24.92
C TYR A 4 -38.37 34.94 25.32
N ILE A 5 -38.67 34.19 26.40
CA ILE A 5 -37.86 33.04 26.83
C ILE A 5 -37.92 31.92 25.78
N VAL A 6 -39.09 31.65 25.20
CA VAL A 6 -39.24 30.63 24.13
C VAL A 6 -38.45 31.02 22.88
N ILE A 7 -38.47 32.30 22.49
CA ILE A 7 -37.70 32.80 21.34
C ILE A 7 -36.18 32.67 21.59
N ILE A 8 -35.71 33.00 22.80
CA ILE A 8 -34.30 32.86 23.16
C ILE A 8 -33.84 31.39 23.13
N ILE A 9 -34.66 30.47 23.64
CA ILE A 9 -34.36 29.03 23.60
C ILE A 9 -34.32 28.51 22.15
N LEU A 10 -35.22 28.98 21.27
CA LEU A 10 -35.25 28.59 19.87
C LEU A 10 -34.02 29.10 19.09
N VAL A 11 -33.58 30.33 19.38
CA VAL A 11 -32.37 30.92 18.80
C VAL A 11 -31.11 30.20 19.32
N LEU A 12 -31.06 29.88 20.62
CA LEU A 12 -29.96 29.15 21.22
C LEU A 12 -29.87 27.71 20.68
N ALA A 13 -31.02 27.08 20.37
CA ALA A 13 -31.10 25.77 19.74
C ALA A 13 -30.68 25.78 18.26
N MET A 14 -30.65 26.94 17.59
CA MET A 14 -30.15 27.08 16.21
C MET A 14 -28.63 27.26 16.12
N LEU A 15 -27.97 27.68 17.19
CA LEU A 15 -26.51 27.83 17.23
C LEU A 15 -25.73 26.52 16.94
N PRO A 16 -26.13 25.32 17.41
CA PRO A 16 -25.44 24.08 17.07
C PRO A 16 -25.74 23.54 15.66
N LEU A 17 -26.64 24.15 14.88
CA LEU A 17 -26.85 23.77 13.47
C LEU A 17 -25.82 24.40 12.52
N GLY A 18 -24.99 25.33 13.02
CA GLY A 18 -23.74 25.69 12.36
C GLY A 18 -22.76 24.53 12.51
N GLY A 19 -22.93 23.47 11.71
CA GLY A 19 -21.94 22.41 11.61
C GLY A 19 -20.57 23.04 11.37
N CYS A 20 -19.53 22.53 12.03
CA CYS A 20 -18.16 22.83 11.65
C CYS A 20 -17.96 22.26 10.24
N LEU A 21 -18.31 23.03 9.22
CA LEU A 21 -17.86 22.76 7.87
C LEU A 21 -16.37 23.07 7.86
N HIS A 22 -15.58 22.14 8.37
CA HIS A 22 -14.14 22.13 8.18
C HIS A 22 -13.89 21.76 6.72
N GLN A 23 -14.28 22.67 5.82
CA GLN A 23 -13.83 22.67 4.46
C GLN A 23 -12.41 23.23 4.47
N ALA A 24 -11.50 22.48 5.07
CA ALA A 24 -10.09 22.74 4.98
C ALA A 24 -9.67 22.46 3.54
N ASN A 25 -9.35 23.53 2.83
CA ASN A 25 -8.52 23.57 1.64
C ASN A 25 -8.94 22.56 0.55
N LYS A 26 -9.89 22.97 -0.30
CA LYS A 26 -10.03 22.40 -1.64
C LYS A 26 -8.79 22.77 -2.45
N GLU A 27 -7.68 22.07 -2.24
CA GLU A 27 -6.64 22.03 -3.26
C GLU A 27 -7.26 21.39 -4.52
N GLU A 28 -6.96 21.99 -5.66
CA GLU A 28 -7.38 21.44 -6.95
C GLU A 28 -6.76 20.06 -7.13
N LEU A 29 -7.56 19.09 -7.63
CA LEU A 29 -7.13 17.70 -7.80
C LEU A 29 -5.83 17.58 -8.62
N GLU A 30 -5.57 18.55 -9.49
CA GLU A 30 -4.39 18.63 -10.34
C GLU A 30 -3.07 18.81 -9.55
N ASN A 31 -3.14 19.44 -8.37
CA ASN A 31 -2.00 19.66 -7.47
C ASN A 31 -1.67 18.42 -6.61
N PHE A 32 -2.48 17.36 -6.69
CA PHE A 32 -2.24 16.11 -5.97
C PHE A 32 -1.43 15.11 -6.79
N GLY A 33 -0.38 14.56 -6.18
CA GLY A 33 0.33 13.37 -6.62
C GLY A 33 -0.30 12.16 -5.93
N LEU A 34 -1.19 11.47 -6.63
CA LEU A 34 -1.91 10.31 -6.11
C LEU A 34 -1.03 9.06 -6.21
N ILE A 35 -0.35 8.71 -5.12
CA ILE A 35 0.55 7.56 -5.07
C ILE A 35 -0.24 6.28 -5.33
N GLU A 36 0.16 5.50 -6.32
CA GLU A 36 -0.46 4.21 -6.65
C GLU A 36 0.37 3.03 -6.13
N VAL A 37 1.69 3.13 -6.18
CA VAL A 37 2.62 2.07 -5.77
C VAL A 37 3.70 2.63 -4.87
N MET A 38 4.02 1.89 -3.81
CA MET A 38 5.17 2.12 -2.95
C MET A 38 6.10 0.91 -2.92
N ALA A 39 7.39 1.14 -2.73
CA ALA A 39 8.41 0.14 -2.51
C ALA A 39 9.25 0.45 -1.27
N TYR A 40 9.55 -0.58 -0.50
CA TYR A 40 10.42 -0.54 0.66
C TYR A 40 11.70 -1.36 0.42
N ASP A 41 12.83 -0.67 0.54
CA ASP A 41 14.18 -1.22 0.45
C ASP A 41 14.93 -0.98 1.75
N ILE A 42 16.00 -1.75 1.99
CA ILE A 42 17.00 -1.40 3.00
C ILE A 42 18.06 -0.52 2.35
N SER A 43 18.35 0.63 2.95
CA SER A 43 19.45 1.49 2.54
C SER A 43 20.79 0.99 3.08
N LYS A 44 21.90 1.49 2.52
CA LYS A 44 23.26 1.17 2.99
C LYS A 44 23.52 1.54 4.46
N GLN A 45 22.65 2.36 5.06
CA GLN A 45 22.73 2.78 6.45
C GLN A 45 21.74 2.01 7.35
N GLU A 46 21.23 0.87 6.89
CA GLU A 46 20.22 0.05 7.60
C GLU A 46 18.92 0.82 7.90
N ARG A 47 18.61 1.84 7.09
CA ARG A 47 17.34 2.59 7.18
C ARG A 47 16.39 2.16 6.08
N ALA A 48 15.09 2.32 6.32
CA ALA A 48 14.09 2.08 5.30
C ALA A 48 14.23 3.14 4.19
N LYS A 49 14.43 2.69 2.96
CA LYS A 49 14.36 3.52 1.75
C LYS A 49 13.01 3.28 1.11
N VAL A 50 12.23 4.35 0.97
CA VAL A 50 10.93 4.29 0.31
C VAL A 50 11.01 4.91 -1.06
N THR A 51 10.45 4.21 -2.04
CA THR A 51 10.27 4.69 -3.41
C THR A 51 8.77 4.71 -3.70
N VAL A 52 8.25 5.83 -4.19
CA VAL A 52 6.84 5.98 -4.53
C VAL A 52 6.70 6.27 -6.02
N ALA A 53 5.63 5.77 -6.62
CA ALA A 53 5.28 6.06 -8.00
C ALA A 53 3.81 6.47 -8.13
N TYR A 54 3.57 7.44 -9.01
CA TYR A 54 2.24 7.87 -9.40
C TYR A 54 2.18 8.22 -10.88
N PRO A 55 1.02 8.07 -11.53
CA PRO A 55 0.82 8.52 -12.90
C PRO A 55 0.68 10.05 -12.96
N GLU A 56 1.41 10.68 -13.87
CA GLU A 56 1.32 12.11 -14.15
C GLU A 56 0.91 12.31 -15.62
N SER A 57 -0.15 13.11 -15.83
CA SER A 57 -0.56 13.54 -17.16
C SER A 57 0.31 14.71 -17.61
N LEU A 58 0.98 14.56 -18.75
CA LEU A 58 1.74 15.63 -19.38
C LEU A 58 0.85 16.47 -20.30
N PRO A 59 1.26 17.71 -20.64
CA PRO A 59 0.54 18.56 -21.59
C PRO A 59 0.36 17.95 -22.99
N THR A 60 1.14 16.93 -23.34
CA THR A 60 1.08 16.18 -24.60
C THR A 60 0.01 15.09 -24.62
N ASN A 61 -0.85 15.00 -23.59
CA ASN A 61 -1.78 13.88 -23.34
C ASN A 61 -1.10 12.51 -23.16
N GLU A 62 0.22 12.49 -22.95
CA GLU A 62 0.93 11.28 -22.52
C GLU A 62 0.84 11.15 -21.00
N ILE A 63 0.52 9.96 -20.51
CA ILE A 63 0.61 9.63 -19.09
C ILE A 63 1.94 8.91 -18.85
N LYS A 64 2.74 9.43 -17.93
CA LYS A 64 4.00 8.80 -17.52
C LYS A 64 4.02 8.56 -16.03
N THR A 65 4.75 7.55 -15.61
CA THR A 65 4.97 7.29 -14.19
C THR A 65 6.07 8.22 -13.67
N LYS A 66 5.77 8.98 -12.62
CA LYS A 66 6.75 9.81 -11.91
C LYS A 66 7.15 9.11 -10.62
N ILE A 67 8.45 9.10 -10.35
CA ILE A 67 9.04 8.30 -9.27
C ILE A 67 9.86 9.21 -8.36
N TYR A 68 9.67 9.05 -7.05
CA TYR A 68 10.50 9.70 -6.05
C TYR A 68 11.00 8.69 -5.04
N SER A 69 12.22 8.89 -4.54
CA SER A 69 12.81 8.04 -3.52
C SER A 69 13.39 8.86 -2.37
N THR A 70 13.26 8.37 -1.14
CA THR A 70 13.81 8.98 0.06
C THR A 70 14.03 7.95 1.15
N GLU A 71 15.02 8.19 2.01
CA GLU A 71 15.23 7.43 3.23
C GLU A 71 14.36 7.96 4.37
N ILE A 72 13.82 7.06 5.18
CA ILE A 72 12.85 7.34 6.24
C ILE A 72 13.06 6.43 7.45
N ASP A 73 12.50 6.89 8.58
CA ASP A 73 12.32 6.08 9.78
C ASP A 73 10.84 5.71 10.02
N LEU A 74 9.91 6.51 9.46
CA LEU A 74 8.44 6.36 9.52
C LEU A 74 7.81 6.70 8.15
N THR A 75 6.76 6.00 7.75
CA THR A 75 6.15 6.10 6.40
C THR A 75 5.65 7.51 6.12
N HIS A 76 5.06 8.18 7.11
CA HIS A 76 4.55 9.54 6.97
C HIS A 76 5.66 10.56 6.64
N GLU A 77 6.92 10.28 6.97
CA GLU A 77 8.03 11.17 6.64
C GLU A 77 8.32 11.15 5.14
N ALA A 78 8.04 10.02 4.47
CA ALA A 78 8.23 9.89 3.04
C ALA A 78 7.38 10.94 2.31
N LEU A 79 6.09 11.04 2.65
CA LEU A 79 5.18 12.06 2.10
C LEU A 79 5.75 13.46 2.25
N LYS A 80 6.14 13.86 3.47
CA LYS A 80 6.67 15.22 3.72
C LYS A 80 7.96 15.49 2.94
N LYS A 81 8.89 14.53 2.91
CA LYS A 81 10.18 14.67 2.20
C LYS A 81 9.99 14.70 0.68
N ILE A 82 9.05 13.90 0.16
CA ILE A 82 8.76 13.80 -1.28
C ILE A 82 7.96 15.00 -1.75
N SER A 83 6.92 15.43 -1.03
CA SER A 83 6.14 16.64 -1.35
C SER A 83 7.04 17.90 -1.38
N ARG A 84 8.12 17.95 -0.58
CA ARG A 84 9.11 19.05 -0.66
C ARG A 84 10.00 19.01 -1.90
N LYS A 85 10.12 17.85 -2.56
CA LYS A 85 10.89 17.65 -3.78
C LYS A 85 10.01 17.63 -5.03
N SER A 86 8.69 17.69 -4.86
CA SER A 86 7.71 17.64 -5.92
C SER A 86 6.99 18.98 -6.05
N ASP A 87 6.48 19.24 -7.24
CA ASP A 87 5.53 20.29 -7.56
C ASP A 87 4.10 19.96 -7.10
N LYS A 88 3.87 18.73 -6.62
CA LYS A 88 2.59 18.22 -6.13
C LYS A 88 2.61 17.85 -4.66
N SER A 89 1.49 18.06 -3.97
CA SER A 89 1.25 17.46 -2.66
C SER A 89 0.98 15.96 -2.84
N MET A 90 1.75 15.10 -2.17
CA MET A 90 1.58 13.65 -2.26
C MET A 90 0.44 13.14 -1.38
N HIS A 91 -0.36 12.22 -1.89
CA HIS A 91 -1.48 11.61 -1.17
C HIS A 91 -1.56 10.10 -1.41
N PHE A 92 -1.93 9.35 -0.38
CA PHE A 92 -2.11 7.88 -0.45
C PHE A 92 -3.50 7.44 -0.91
N GLY A 93 -4.39 8.36 -1.28
CA GLY A 93 -5.80 8.04 -1.58
C GLY A 93 -6.03 7.11 -2.78
N GLN A 94 -4.99 6.80 -3.57
CA GLN A 94 -5.01 5.81 -4.65
C GLN A 94 -3.97 4.72 -4.49
N LEU A 95 -3.41 4.54 -3.28
CA LEU A 95 -2.44 3.47 -3.05
C LEU A 95 -3.11 2.12 -3.27
N ARG A 96 -2.51 1.29 -4.13
CA ARG A 96 -3.02 -0.04 -4.49
C ARG A 96 -2.03 -1.15 -4.23
N VAL A 97 -0.73 -0.86 -4.32
CA VAL A 97 0.34 -1.86 -4.16
C VAL A 97 1.45 -1.34 -3.26
N ILE A 98 1.92 -2.19 -2.35
CA ILE A 98 3.17 -1.99 -1.62
C ILE A 98 4.09 -3.18 -1.89
N LEU A 99 5.31 -2.90 -2.34
CA LEU A 99 6.36 -3.88 -2.55
C LEU A 99 7.38 -3.78 -1.43
N PHE A 100 7.85 -4.92 -0.93
CA PHE A 100 8.99 -4.99 -0.02
C PHE A 100 10.08 -5.81 -0.69
N SER A 101 11.32 -5.32 -0.66
CA SER A 101 12.46 -6.13 -1.08
C SER A 101 12.60 -7.35 -0.17
N GLU A 102 13.08 -8.45 -0.74
CA GLU A 102 13.40 -9.65 0.01
C GLU A 102 14.37 -9.36 1.17
N ASP A 103 15.40 -8.54 0.93
CA ASP A 103 16.35 -8.16 1.98
C ASP A 103 15.63 -7.48 3.15
N PHE A 104 14.72 -6.53 2.87
CA PHE A 104 13.90 -5.86 3.89
C PHE A 104 13.06 -6.87 4.68
N ALA A 105 12.37 -7.76 3.95
CA ALA A 105 11.50 -8.76 4.56
C ALA A 105 12.28 -9.76 5.44
N ARG A 106 13.54 -10.06 5.12
CA ARG A 106 14.40 -10.97 5.90
C ARG A 106 15.05 -10.30 7.11
N GLN A 107 15.44 -9.03 7.02
CA GLN A 107 16.07 -8.31 8.13
C GLN A 107 15.10 -8.14 9.33
N GLY A 108 13.81 -7.95 9.04
CA GLY A 108 12.77 -7.66 10.02
C GLY A 108 12.40 -6.17 10.09
N GLY A 109 11.38 -5.83 10.86
CA GLY A 109 10.75 -4.51 10.89
C GLY A 109 9.56 -4.36 9.94
N PHE A 110 9.16 -5.44 9.26
CA PHE A 110 7.98 -5.51 8.41
C PHE A 110 6.69 -5.18 9.18
N GLU A 111 6.49 -5.78 10.35
CA GLU A 111 5.34 -5.55 11.24
C GLU A 111 5.22 -4.08 11.66
N LYS A 112 6.35 -3.41 11.95
CA LYS A 112 6.35 -1.99 12.32
C LYS A 112 5.81 -1.13 11.18
N ILE A 113 6.29 -1.36 9.95
CA ILE A 113 5.83 -0.62 8.77
C ILE A 113 4.37 -0.95 8.46
N ILE A 114 3.98 -2.22 8.51
CA ILE A 114 2.58 -2.64 8.28
C ILE A 114 1.63 -1.96 9.27
N LYS A 115 1.99 -1.89 10.56
CA LYS A 115 1.17 -1.20 11.57
C LYS A 115 1.07 0.31 11.32
N ASP A 116 2.17 0.96 10.93
CA ASP A 116 2.19 2.39 10.58
C ASP A 116 1.25 2.67 9.39
N ILE A 117 1.30 1.83 8.36
CA ILE A 117 0.44 1.92 7.17
C ILE A 117 -1.03 1.65 7.53
N TYR A 118 -1.32 0.65 8.37
CA TYR A 118 -2.69 0.30 8.78
C TYR A 118 -3.36 1.36 9.66
N GLN A 119 -2.58 2.18 10.38
CA GLN A 119 -3.10 3.26 11.21
C GLN A 119 -3.51 4.50 10.41
N ASP A 120 -3.10 4.62 9.13
CA ASP A 120 -3.46 5.76 8.29
C ASP A 120 -4.85 5.56 7.66
N PRO A 121 -5.87 6.37 8.03
CA PRO A 121 -7.23 6.22 7.51
C PRO A 121 -7.38 6.56 6.02
N VAL A 122 -6.38 7.19 5.40
CA VAL A 122 -6.36 7.48 3.96
C VAL A 122 -6.00 6.22 3.16
N ILE A 123 -5.26 5.29 3.76
CA ILE A 123 -4.79 4.08 3.09
C ILE A 123 -5.89 3.02 3.10
N SER A 124 -6.17 2.44 1.95
CA SER A 124 -7.14 1.35 1.86
C SER A 124 -6.61 0.07 2.50
N ASN A 125 -7.43 -0.57 3.33
CA ASN A 125 -7.18 -1.92 3.85
C ASN A 125 -7.06 -2.98 2.74
N ASN A 126 -7.50 -2.66 1.52
CA ASN A 126 -7.42 -3.52 0.34
C ASN A 126 -6.13 -3.33 -0.48
N VAL A 127 -5.15 -2.57 0.00
CA VAL A 127 -3.84 -2.47 -0.66
C VAL A 127 -3.20 -3.85 -0.74
N SER A 128 -2.75 -4.26 -1.92
CA SER A 128 -2.02 -5.52 -2.12
C SER A 128 -0.58 -5.35 -1.67
N ILE A 129 -0.03 -6.35 -0.99
CA ILE A 129 1.37 -6.33 -0.57
C ILE A 129 2.08 -7.56 -1.15
N ALA A 130 3.29 -7.35 -1.68
CA ALA A 130 4.10 -8.41 -2.25
C ALA A 130 5.57 -8.25 -1.90
N ILE A 131 6.29 -9.38 -1.86
CA ILE A 131 7.73 -9.42 -1.69
C ILE A 131 8.37 -9.54 -3.05
N VAL A 132 9.49 -8.84 -3.28
CA VAL A 132 10.16 -8.83 -4.57
C VAL A 132 11.64 -9.16 -4.44
N LYS A 133 12.17 -9.82 -5.46
CA LYS A 133 13.59 -10.17 -5.51
C LYS A 133 14.45 -8.97 -5.87
N GLY A 134 15.50 -8.73 -5.07
CA GLY A 134 16.38 -7.58 -5.26
C GLY A 134 15.74 -6.27 -4.76
N GLN A 135 16.10 -5.14 -5.35
CA GLN A 135 15.59 -3.84 -4.91
C GLN A 135 14.16 -3.61 -5.40
N ALA A 136 13.25 -3.32 -4.48
CA ALA A 136 11.86 -3.04 -4.76
C ALA A 136 11.69 -1.76 -5.60
N GLY A 137 12.51 -0.73 -5.37
CA GLY A 137 12.54 0.47 -6.20
C GLY A 137 12.75 0.19 -7.69
N ASP A 138 13.52 -0.85 -8.04
CA ASP A 138 13.80 -1.20 -9.44
C ASP A 138 12.55 -1.69 -10.18
N TYR A 139 11.55 -2.20 -9.47
CA TYR A 139 10.28 -2.61 -10.07
C TYR A 139 9.42 -1.42 -10.50
N LEU A 140 9.63 -0.24 -9.93
CA LEU A 140 8.93 0.98 -10.33
C LEU A 140 9.62 1.71 -11.48
N THR A 141 10.94 1.53 -11.66
CA THR A 141 11.73 2.17 -12.71
C THR A 141 11.79 1.36 -14.01
N ASP A 142 11.10 0.22 -14.07
CA ASP A 142 11.08 -0.64 -15.24
C ASP A 142 10.19 -0.08 -16.35
N GLU A 143 10.76 0.85 -17.12
CA GLU A 143 10.13 1.40 -18.32
C GLU A 143 10.27 0.39 -19.48
N SER A 144 9.40 -0.62 -19.50
CA SER A 144 9.21 -1.43 -20.71
C SER A 144 8.39 -0.64 -21.72
N PRO A 145 8.78 -0.55 -23.01
CA PRO A 145 8.00 0.09 -24.06
C PRO A 145 6.56 -0.44 -24.18
N GLU A 146 6.34 -1.69 -23.76
CA GLU A 146 5.04 -2.37 -23.77
C GLU A 146 4.18 -2.03 -22.55
N ARG A 147 4.75 -1.41 -21.50
CA ARG A 147 4.10 -1.11 -20.23
C ARG A 147 4.34 0.36 -19.83
N PRO A 148 3.68 1.32 -20.49
CA PRO A 148 3.88 2.75 -20.21
C PRO A 148 3.45 3.17 -18.79
N LEU A 149 2.60 2.36 -18.14
CA LEU A 149 2.08 2.58 -16.79
C LEU A 149 2.40 1.37 -15.90
N ILE A 150 3.61 1.36 -15.38
CA ILE A 150 4.10 0.29 -14.49
C ILE A 150 3.26 0.18 -13.21
N THR A 151 2.70 1.29 -12.72
CA THR A 151 1.85 1.33 -11.53
C THR A 151 0.53 0.58 -11.74
N THR A 152 -0.11 0.78 -12.90
CA THR A 152 -1.31 0.04 -13.31
C THR A 152 -0.99 -1.43 -13.52
N PHE A 153 0.11 -1.74 -14.22
CA PHE A 153 0.51 -3.13 -14.45
C PHE A 153 0.73 -3.91 -13.15
N LEU A 154 1.48 -3.35 -12.18
CA LEU A 154 1.72 -4.00 -10.88
C LEU A 154 0.42 -4.20 -10.09
N SER A 155 -0.48 -3.21 -10.16
CA SER A 155 -1.81 -3.31 -9.54
C SER A 155 -2.61 -4.44 -10.16
N ASP A 156 -2.70 -4.51 -11.49
CA ASP A 156 -3.46 -5.52 -12.21
C ASP A 156 -2.86 -6.92 -12.01
N LEU A 157 -1.53 -7.05 -12.01
CA LEU A 157 -0.82 -8.32 -11.78
C LEU A 157 -1.22 -8.96 -10.45
N LEU A 158 -1.24 -8.16 -9.37
CA LEU A 158 -1.59 -8.63 -8.03
C LEU A 158 -3.10 -8.77 -7.83
N MET A 159 -3.90 -7.85 -8.38
CA MET A 159 -5.37 -7.95 -8.30
C MET A 159 -5.92 -9.16 -9.07
N ALA A 160 -5.32 -9.50 -10.21
CA ALA A 160 -5.68 -10.69 -10.98
C ALA A 160 -5.45 -12.02 -10.22
N GLN A 161 -4.66 -12.02 -9.13
CA GLN A 161 -4.53 -13.20 -8.28
C GLN A 161 -5.75 -13.41 -7.38
N ARG A 162 -6.48 -12.34 -7.04
CA ARG A 162 -7.64 -12.42 -6.13
C ARG A 162 -8.82 -13.19 -6.73
N THR A 163 -8.93 -13.18 -8.06
CA THR A 163 -10.01 -13.87 -8.78
C THR A 163 -9.67 -15.34 -9.06
N LYS A 164 -8.44 -15.77 -8.77
CA LYS A 164 -7.99 -17.16 -8.97
C LYS A 164 -8.11 -17.93 -7.66
N ILE A 165 -8.79 -19.07 -7.71
CA ILE A 165 -9.01 -19.93 -6.54
C ILE A 165 -7.65 -20.44 -6.02
N PHE A 166 -7.46 -20.36 -4.70
CA PHE A 166 -6.28 -20.81 -3.94
C PHE A 166 -4.97 -20.02 -4.16
N ASN A 167 -4.95 -18.98 -4.98
CA ASN A 167 -3.72 -18.20 -5.17
C ASN A 167 -3.39 -17.35 -3.94
N VAL A 168 -2.10 -17.27 -3.64
CA VAL A 168 -1.58 -16.35 -2.63
C VAL A 168 -1.86 -14.92 -3.09
N ASN A 169 -2.73 -14.27 -2.34
CA ASN A 169 -2.95 -12.85 -2.37
C ASN A 169 -3.02 -12.37 -0.92
N SER A 170 -2.46 -11.20 -0.66
CA SER A 170 -2.43 -10.66 0.70
C SER A 170 -2.72 -9.18 0.63
N THR A 171 -3.84 -8.79 1.20
CA THR A 171 -4.15 -7.39 1.44
C THR A 171 -3.50 -6.92 2.74
N LEU A 172 -3.42 -5.60 2.92
CA LEU A 172 -3.03 -5.00 4.19
C LEU A 172 -3.87 -5.55 5.35
N HIS A 173 -5.18 -5.71 5.14
CA HIS A 173 -6.07 -6.32 6.13
C HIS A 173 -5.66 -7.74 6.51
N ASP A 174 -5.41 -8.61 5.52
CA ASP A 174 -5.06 -10.01 5.75
C ASP A 174 -3.73 -10.12 6.51
N ILE A 175 -2.76 -9.29 6.14
CA ILE A 175 -1.44 -9.30 6.77
C ILE A 175 -1.53 -8.86 8.22
N VAL A 176 -2.28 -7.80 8.52
CA VAL A 176 -2.51 -7.35 9.91
C VAL A 176 -3.23 -8.44 10.70
N TYR A 177 -4.24 -9.10 10.11
CA TYR A 177 -4.92 -10.22 10.74
C TYR A 177 -3.95 -11.35 11.11
N HIS A 178 -3.08 -11.77 10.17
CA HIS A 178 -2.10 -12.82 10.44
C HIS A 178 -1.02 -12.38 11.44
N LEU A 179 -0.47 -11.17 11.34
CA LEU A 179 0.55 -10.67 12.27
C LEU A 179 0.04 -10.50 13.71
N THR A 180 -1.26 -10.25 13.88
CA THR A 180 -1.88 -10.09 15.22
C THR A 180 -2.43 -11.39 15.79
N ASN A 181 -2.48 -12.47 15.00
CA ASN A 181 -3.02 -13.76 15.40
C ASN A 181 -1.88 -14.74 15.75
N GLU A 182 -2.02 -15.47 16.85
CA GLU A 182 -1.04 -16.47 17.27
C GLU A 182 -1.13 -17.79 16.47
N ILE A 183 -2.14 -17.94 15.62
CA ILE A 183 -2.49 -19.21 14.96
C ILE A 183 -1.81 -19.37 13.58
N SER A 184 -1.45 -18.28 12.91
CA SER A 184 -0.99 -18.32 11.51
C SER A 184 -0.07 -17.16 11.18
N ASP A 185 1.01 -17.44 10.44
CA ASP A 185 1.90 -16.42 9.90
C ASP A 185 1.47 -15.98 8.49
N PRO A 186 1.84 -14.76 8.04
CA PRO A 186 1.54 -14.28 6.70
C PRO A 186 2.21 -15.11 5.59
N LEU A 187 1.48 -15.31 4.49
CA LEU A 187 2.00 -15.86 3.23
C LEU A 187 1.74 -14.83 2.13
N LEU A 188 2.80 -14.27 1.55
CA LEU A 188 2.69 -13.15 0.60
C LEU A 188 3.13 -13.56 -0.81
N PRO A 189 2.59 -12.94 -1.88
CA PRO A 189 3.09 -13.15 -3.25
C PRO A 189 4.57 -12.79 -3.34
N TYR A 190 5.36 -13.62 -4.01
CA TYR A 190 6.76 -13.36 -4.31
C TYR A 190 6.96 -13.10 -5.81
N VAL A 191 7.49 -11.93 -6.14
CA VAL A 191 7.58 -11.41 -7.52
C VAL A 191 9.05 -11.34 -7.96
N GLU A 192 9.34 -11.88 -9.14
CA GLU A 192 10.67 -11.80 -9.76
C GLU A 192 10.60 -11.12 -11.11
N LYS A 193 11.73 -10.53 -11.53
CA LYS A 193 11.97 -10.20 -12.93
C LYS A 193 12.67 -11.37 -13.62
N ARG A 194 11.99 -12.03 -14.55
CA ARG A 194 12.55 -13.09 -15.40
C ARG A 194 12.45 -12.69 -16.85
N ASN A 195 13.55 -12.77 -17.61
CA ASN A 195 13.57 -12.41 -19.04
C ASN A 195 12.98 -11.02 -19.37
N LYS A 196 13.10 -10.04 -18.46
CA LYS A 196 12.49 -8.68 -18.54
C LYS A 196 10.97 -8.63 -18.34
N GLU A 197 10.37 -9.72 -17.87
CA GLU A 197 8.98 -9.77 -17.44
C GLU A 197 8.90 -9.85 -15.92
N ILE A 198 7.95 -9.11 -15.35
CA ILE A 198 7.64 -9.15 -13.92
C ILE A 198 6.55 -10.20 -13.74
N GLU A 199 6.87 -11.26 -13.00
CA GLU A 199 5.95 -12.38 -12.76
C GLU A 199 5.94 -12.78 -11.28
N ILE A 200 4.81 -13.32 -10.83
CA ILE A 200 4.69 -13.95 -9.52
C ILE A 200 5.23 -15.37 -9.65
N THR A 201 6.30 -15.66 -8.92
CA THR A 201 7.07 -16.90 -9.07
C THR A 201 6.93 -17.84 -7.90
N GLY A 202 6.31 -17.39 -6.81
CA GLY A 202 6.11 -18.18 -5.62
C GLY A 202 5.40 -17.37 -4.54
N ALA A 203 5.55 -17.84 -3.30
CA ALA A 203 5.06 -17.14 -2.13
C ALA A 203 6.13 -17.06 -1.04
N ALA A 204 6.26 -15.88 -0.46
CA ALA A 204 7.14 -15.60 0.66
C ALA A 204 6.48 -16.08 1.96
N VAL A 205 7.14 -17.00 2.64
CA VAL A 205 6.71 -17.55 3.93
C VAL A 205 7.30 -16.69 5.04
N PHE A 206 6.43 -16.16 5.90
CA PHE A 206 6.84 -15.41 7.07
C PHE A 206 6.80 -16.28 8.31
N LYS A 207 7.63 -15.88 9.28
CA LYS A 207 7.53 -16.26 10.68
C LYS A 207 7.48 -14.96 11.48
N LYS A 208 6.29 -14.61 11.97
CA LYS A 208 5.99 -13.30 12.54
C LYS A 208 6.40 -12.18 11.58
N ASP A 209 7.40 -11.42 11.99
CA ASP A 209 7.89 -10.21 11.34
C ASP A 209 8.95 -10.48 10.24
N ARG A 210 9.40 -11.73 10.06
CA ARG A 210 10.51 -12.04 9.15
C ARG A 210 10.14 -13.06 8.10
N MET A 211 10.50 -12.78 6.87
CA MET A 211 10.51 -13.75 5.79
C MET A 211 11.60 -14.79 6.06
N ILE A 212 11.21 -16.07 6.04
CA ILE A 212 12.12 -17.20 6.28
C ILE A 212 12.41 -17.96 4.99
N ASP A 213 11.44 -18.10 4.10
CA ASP A 213 11.57 -18.94 2.91
C ASP A 213 10.67 -18.51 1.75
N ILE A 214 10.86 -19.14 0.59
CA ILE A 214 10.03 -19.00 -0.60
C ILE A 214 9.55 -20.39 -1.01
N VAL A 215 8.24 -20.55 -1.19
CA VAL A 215 7.65 -21.79 -1.68
C VAL A 215 7.14 -21.62 -3.11
N ALA A 216 7.10 -22.72 -3.86
CA ALA A 216 6.59 -22.71 -5.22
C ALA A 216 5.08 -22.39 -5.25
N PRO A 217 4.53 -21.85 -6.35
CA PRO A 217 3.12 -21.47 -6.41
C PRO A 217 2.14 -22.61 -6.07
N TRP A 218 2.45 -23.84 -6.47
CA TRP A 218 1.60 -25.00 -6.19
C TRP A 218 1.61 -25.38 -4.70
N GLU A 219 2.75 -25.26 -4.03
CA GLU A 219 2.88 -25.49 -2.58
C GLU A 219 2.13 -24.42 -1.80
N ALA A 220 2.27 -23.17 -2.25
CA ALA A 220 1.58 -22.03 -1.66
C ALA A 220 0.05 -22.19 -1.75
N ASN A 221 -0.45 -22.63 -2.90
CA ASN A 221 -1.87 -22.91 -3.11
C ASN A 221 -2.37 -24.06 -2.23
N LEU A 222 -1.54 -25.10 -2.04
CA LEU A 222 -1.85 -26.19 -1.12
C LEU A 222 -1.92 -25.70 0.34
N ILE A 223 -0.98 -24.87 0.79
CA ILE A 223 -0.99 -24.27 2.13
C ILE A 223 -2.28 -23.46 2.34
N ASN A 224 -2.65 -22.61 1.38
CA ASN A 224 -3.90 -21.85 1.45
C ASN A 224 -5.14 -22.75 1.50
N ALA A 225 -5.20 -23.80 0.67
CA ALA A 225 -6.31 -24.74 0.67
C ALA A 225 -6.47 -25.46 2.02
N LEU A 226 -5.35 -25.86 2.66
CA LEU A 226 -5.37 -26.49 3.98
C LEU A 226 -5.76 -25.51 5.08
N ALA A 227 -5.35 -24.25 4.99
CA ALA A 227 -5.74 -23.21 5.94
C ALA A 227 -7.24 -22.88 5.84
N ASP A 228 -7.80 -22.87 4.62
CA ASP A 228 -9.20 -22.50 4.37
C ASP A 228 -10.20 -23.61 4.77
N GLN A 229 -9.80 -24.88 4.78
CA GLN A 229 -10.65 -25.97 5.29
C GLN A 229 -11.06 -25.80 6.76
N LYS A 230 -10.34 -24.99 7.56
CA LYS A 230 -10.79 -24.64 8.91
C LYS A 230 -11.95 -23.64 8.94
N LYS A 231 -12.15 -22.81 7.91
CA LYS A 231 -13.27 -21.84 7.85
C LYS A 231 -14.61 -22.46 7.46
N LEU A 232 -14.62 -23.68 6.90
CA LEU A 232 -15.84 -24.38 6.48
C LEU A 232 -16.51 -25.19 7.59
N GLN A 233 -15.98 -25.17 8.82
CA GLN A 233 -16.52 -25.91 9.96
C GLN A 233 -17.16 -25.02 11.04
N GLU A 234 -17.38 -23.73 10.76
CA GLU A 234 -18.13 -22.80 11.63
C GLU A 234 -19.45 -22.35 10.99
#